data_AF-A0AAP9WEP8-F1
#
_entry.id   AF-A0AAP9WEP8-F1
#
_cell.length_a   1.000
_cell.length_b   1.000
_cell.length_c   1.000
_cell.angle_alpha   90.00
_cell.angle_beta   90.00
_cell.angle_gamma   90.00
#
_symmetry.space_group_name_H-M   'P 1'
#
loop_
_entity.id
_entity.type
_entity.pdbx_description
1 polymer ?
#
loop_
_entity_poly.entity_id
_entity_poly.type
_entity_poly.pdbx_seq_one_letter_code
_entity_poly.pdbx_strand_id
1 'polypeptide(L)'
;MIVQKIGFFKKIPFLWNWIYVFGNCIKNIQKIIYSFLIVFCFVSRCSVPFPNFNSNLLLLPLLNANNTNNVSDPNLELKYIFVAVTGTTGQIGAGTVTGADTICTNEKNTNFTSLPGNGTDYKALIASTLAPIRRACNATPNCTNSAENVNWVLLPNQDYYKGTVTSPVKVFTTNSAGIVVFPSLSSIDSNAATTWWTGIEDNWISSPDHCANWTDGTVISNGQFGSGNTISNASIASGFTLDCSISRKLVCVRQ
;
A
#
# COMPACT_ATOMS: atom_id res chain seq x y z
N MET A 1 56.37 -4.00 -63.83
CA MET A 1 56.50 -3.51 -65.22
C MET A 1 55.10 -3.29 -65.75
N ILE A 2 54.85 -2.05 -66.15
CA ILE A 2 53.57 -1.45 -66.51
C ILE A 2 53.14 -1.94 -67.92
N VAL A 3 51.85 -2.31 -68.02
CA VAL A 3 50.95 -2.07 -69.17
C VAL A 3 50.92 -3.03 -70.37
N GLN A 4 49.69 -3.10 -70.91
CA GLN A 4 49.30 -3.40 -72.29
C GLN A 4 48.86 -4.83 -72.63
N LYS A 5 47.56 -5.09 -72.41
CA LYS A 5 46.63 -5.32 -73.53
C LYS A 5 45.18 -5.10 -73.10
N ILE A 6 44.85 -3.82 -72.96
CA ILE A 6 43.50 -3.31 -73.17
C ILE A 6 43.28 -3.37 -74.67
N GLY A 7 42.44 -4.31 -75.13
CA GLY A 7 42.17 -4.41 -76.55
C GLY A 7 41.30 -5.60 -76.93
N PHE A 8 40.14 -5.78 -76.30
CA PHE A 8 39.10 -6.58 -76.96
C PHE A 8 37.65 -6.31 -76.57
N PHE A 9 37.35 -5.77 -75.37
CA PHE A 9 35.95 -5.68 -74.92
C PHE A 9 35.24 -4.34 -75.16
N LYS A 10 35.64 -3.59 -76.20
CA LYS A 10 34.97 -2.33 -76.60
C LYS A 10 33.85 -2.51 -77.62
N LYS A 11 33.12 -3.63 -77.54
CA LYS A 11 31.88 -3.88 -78.29
C LYS A 11 30.97 -4.73 -77.41
N ILE A 12 30.02 -4.10 -76.72
CA ILE A 12 28.68 -4.59 -76.37
C ILE A 12 28.04 -3.47 -75.51
N PRO A 13 27.02 -2.73 -76.00
CA PRO A 13 26.41 -1.61 -75.27
C PRO A 13 25.52 -2.04 -74.08
N PHE A 14 25.38 -3.34 -73.81
CA PHE A 14 24.37 -3.88 -72.91
C PHE A 14 24.79 -3.97 -71.42
N LEU A 15 26.08 -3.78 -71.11
CA LEU A 15 26.63 -4.04 -69.76
C LEU A 15 26.74 -2.82 -68.85
N TRP A 16 26.47 -1.61 -69.35
CA TRP A 16 26.60 -0.39 -68.54
C TRP A 16 25.39 -0.10 -67.64
N ASN A 17 24.20 -0.62 -68.00
CA ASN A 17 22.97 -0.35 -67.25
C ASN A 17 22.82 -1.22 -65.98
N TRP A 18 23.48 -2.39 -65.93
CA TRP A 18 23.43 -3.27 -64.75
C TRP A 18 24.32 -2.80 -63.60
N ILE A 19 25.46 -2.17 -63.89
CA ILE A 19 26.39 -1.70 -62.83
C ILE A 19 25.77 -0.54 -62.02
N TYR A 20 24.95 0.30 -62.65
CA TYR A 20 24.24 1.40 -61.97
C TYR A 20 23.09 0.92 -61.06
N VAL A 21 22.38 -0.14 -61.45
CA VAL A 21 21.26 -0.70 -60.66
C VAL A 21 21.77 -1.44 -59.42
N PHE A 22 22.87 -2.19 -59.54
CA PHE A 22 23.45 -2.92 -58.41
C PHE A 22 24.10 -2.01 -57.35
N GLY A 23 24.73 -0.90 -57.75
CA GLY A 23 25.34 0.05 -56.80
C GLY A 23 24.33 0.81 -55.93
N ASN A 24 23.16 1.16 -56.47
CA ASN A 24 22.09 1.81 -55.70
C ASN A 24 21.33 0.84 -54.80
N CYS A 25 21.22 -0.44 -55.19
CA CYS A 25 20.61 -1.48 -54.36
C CYS A 25 21.44 -1.75 -53.09
N ILE A 26 22.78 -1.81 -53.20
CA ILE A 26 23.68 -2.03 -52.06
C ILE A 26 23.63 -0.87 -51.05
N LYS A 27 23.56 0.39 -51.52
CA LYS A 27 23.44 1.57 -50.64
C LYS A 27 22.09 1.64 -49.93
N ASN A 28 21.00 1.19 -50.56
CA ASN A 28 19.68 1.13 -49.92
C ASN A 28 19.59 -0.03 -48.92
N ILE A 29 20.21 -1.18 -49.20
CA ILE A 29 20.28 -2.31 -48.26
C ILE A 29 21.10 -1.91 -47.01
N GLN A 30 22.21 -1.19 -47.17
CA GLN A 30 22.99 -0.67 -46.03
C GLN A 30 22.18 0.28 -45.15
N LYS A 31 21.39 1.20 -45.75
CA LYS A 31 20.50 2.12 -45.01
C LYS A 31 19.37 1.38 -44.28
N ILE A 32 18.80 0.34 -44.88
CA ILE A 32 17.76 -0.50 -44.25
C ILE A 32 18.34 -1.26 -43.05
N ILE A 33 19.56 -1.79 -43.15
CA ILE A 33 20.25 -2.48 -42.05
C ILE A 33 20.53 -1.53 -40.88
N TYR A 34 21.03 -0.31 -41.14
CA TYR A 34 21.26 0.68 -40.08
C TYR A 34 19.94 1.18 -39.45
N SER A 35 18.86 1.30 -40.23
CA SER A 35 17.54 1.64 -39.71
C SER A 35 16.94 0.55 -38.82
N PHE A 36 17.14 -0.73 -39.17
CA PHE A 36 16.70 -1.87 -38.35
C PHE A 36 17.55 -2.03 -37.07
N LEU A 37 18.86 -1.78 -37.13
CA LEU A 37 19.76 -1.83 -35.97
C LEU A 37 19.48 -0.71 -34.95
N ILE A 38 19.10 0.49 -35.41
CA ILE A 38 18.71 1.60 -34.51
C ILE A 38 17.35 1.32 -33.87
N VAL A 39 16.39 0.72 -34.59
CA VAL A 39 15.07 0.35 -34.04
C VAL A 39 15.17 -0.81 -33.03
N PHE A 40 16.10 -1.76 -33.23
CA PHE A 40 16.33 -2.87 -32.28
C PHE A 40 17.00 -2.39 -30.97
N CYS A 41 17.76 -1.29 -30.98
CA CYS A 41 18.34 -0.70 -29.78
C CYS A 41 17.32 -0.01 -28.86
N PHE A 42 16.10 0.26 -29.32
CA PHE A 42 15.03 0.86 -28.48
C PHE A 42 14.14 -0.17 -27.78
N VAL A 43 14.20 -1.45 -28.13
CA VAL A 43 13.45 -2.53 -27.46
C VAL A 43 14.24 -3.27 -26.38
N SER A 44 15.51 -2.93 -26.18
CA SER A 44 16.38 -3.54 -25.15
C SER A 44 16.43 -2.78 -23.83
N ARG A 45 15.61 -1.74 -23.64
CA ARG A 45 15.38 -1.21 -22.30
C ARG A 45 14.28 -2.05 -21.67
N CYS A 46 14.65 -2.85 -20.67
CA CYS A 46 13.70 -3.35 -19.69
C CYS A 46 12.94 -2.13 -19.16
N SER A 47 11.74 -1.88 -19.69
CA SER A 47 10.76 -1.08 -18.99
C SER A 47 10.60 -1.76 -17.65
N VAL A 48 11.03 -1.08 -16.58
CA VAL A 48 10.57 -1.43 -15.23
C VAL A 48 9.06 -1.66 -15.34
N PRO A 49 8.53 -2.78 -14.82
CA PRO A 49 7.10 -3.01 -14.86
C PRO A 49 6.43 -1.79 -14.25
N PHE A 50 5.52 -1.17 -15.00
CA PHE A 50 4.67 -0.13 -14.43
C PHE A 50 4.05 -0.69 -13.14
N PRO A 51 4.08 0.07 -12.03
CA PRO A 51 3.38 -0.33 -10.82
C PRO A 51 1.95 -0.70 -11.19
N ASN A 52 1.42 -1.76 -10.56
CA ASN A 52 0.08 -2.25 -10.83
C ASN A 52 -0.95 -1.20 -10.40
N PHE A 53 -1.22 -0.22 -11.27
CA PHE A 53 -2.15 0.86 -11.03
C PHE A 53 -3.56 0.39 -11.33
N ASN A 54 -4.44 0.52 -10.35
CA ASN A 54 -5.87 0.30 -10.51
C ASN A 54 -6.39 1.20 -11.65
N SER A 55 -6.96 0.61 -12.71
CA SER A 55 -7.39 1.32 -13.91
C SER A 55 -8.40 2.44 -13.63
N ASN A 56 -9.12 2.37 -12.50
CA ASN A 56 -10.03 3.43 -12.07
C ASN A 56 -9.31 4.71 -11.61
N LEU A 57 -8.04 4.61 -11.17
CA LEU A 57 -7.24 5.77 -10.74
C LEU A 57 -6.62 6.53 -11.92
N LEU A 58 -6.48 5.90 -13.09
CA LEU A 58 -5.98 6.56 -14.32
C LEU A 58 -7.02 7.49 -14.95
N LEU A 59 -8.30 7.29 -14.64
CA LEU A 59 -9.41 8.10 -15.18
C LEU A 59 -9.66 9.38 -14.37
N LEU A 60 -9.30 9.43 -13.08
CA LEU A 60 -9.47 10.62 -12.24
C LEU A 60 -8.69 11.85 -12.76
N PRO A 61 -7.41 11.73 -13.18
CA PRO A 61 -6.66 12.85 -13.74
C PRO A 61 -7.24 13.36 -15.08
N LEU A 62 -7.80 12.46 -15.89
CA LEU A 62 -8.42 12.80 -17.18
C LEU A 62 -9.74 13.55 -17.03
N LEU A 63 -10.52 13.24 -15.99
CA LEU A 63 -11.77 13.96 -15.68
C LEU A 63 -11.51 15.35 -15.08
N ASN A 64 -10.31 15.60 -14.52
CA ASN A 64 -9.93 16.86 -13.89
C ASN A 64 -9.04 17.76 -14.77
N ALA A 65 -8.89 17.42 -16.06
CA ALA A 65 -7.97 18.08 -17.00
C ALA A 65 -8.29 19.57 -17.34
N ASN A 66 -9.36 20.14 -16.78
CA ASN A 66 -9.70 21.56 -16.94
C ASN A 66 -9.17 22.48 -15.82
N ASN A 67 -8.38 21.97 -14.86
CA ASN A 67 -7.82 22.79 -13.79
C ASN A 67 -6.30 22.59 -13.66
N THR A 68 -5.53 23.34 -14.45
CA THR A 68 -4.07 23.19 -14.60
C THR A 68 -3.23 23.74 -13.43
N ASN A 69 -3.67 23.64 -12.17
CA ASN A 69 -2.89 24.17 -11.03
C ASN A 69 -2.71 23.25 -9.82
N ASN A 70 -3.18 22.00 -9.83
CA ASN A 70 -2.77 21.01 -8.81
C ASN A 70 -3.18 19.61 -9.28
N VAL A 71 -2.26 18.87 -9.91
CA VAL A 71 -2.39 17.42 -9.97
C VAL A 71 -1.97 16.92 -8.59
N SER A 72 -2.92 16.84 -7.66
CA SER A 72 -2.68 16.18 -6.37
C SER A 72 -2.30 14.73 -6.64
N ASP A 73 -1.19 14.28 -6.05
CA ASP A 73 -0.79 12.87 -6.10
C ASP A 73 -1.98 12.02 -5.59
N PRO A 74 -2.56 11.13 -6.41
CA PRO A 74 -3.73 10.34 -6.02
C PRO A 74 -3.46 9.48 -4.78
N ASN A 75 -2.19 9.16 -4.49
CA ASN A 75 -1.82 8.40 -3.31
C ASN A 75 -2.03 9.19 -2.00
N LEU A 76 -2.20 10.51 -2.06
CA LEU A 76 -2.53 11.34 -0.90
C LEU A 76 -3.99 11.18 -0.44
N GLU A 77 -4.87 10.65 -1.30
CA GLU A 77 -6.27 10.38 -0.97
C GLU A 77 -6.46 9.01 -0.32
N LEU A 78 -5.47 8.11 -0.43
CA LEU A 78 -5.55 6.77 0.16
C LEU A 78 -5.60 6.83 1.69
N LYS A 79 -6.30 5.85 2.29
CA LYS A 79 -6.35 5.67 3.74
C LYS A 79 -5.19 4.77 4.18
N TYR A 80 -4.31 5.32 5.02
CA TYR A 80 -3.13 4.60 5.48
C TYR A 80 -3.34 4.03 6.89
N ILE A 81 -2.68 2.91 7.14
CA ILE A 81 -2.45 2.37 8.46
C ILE A 81 -0.94 2.24 8.71
N PHE A 82 -0.53 2.38 9.96
CA PHE A 82 0.83 2.09 10.39
C PHE A 82 0.83 1.52 11.81
N VAL A 83 1.92 0.84 12.18
CA VAL A 83 2.15 0.40 13.55
C VAL A 83 3.05 1.44 14.22
N ALA A 84 2.66 1.93 15.39
CA ALA A 84 3.47 2.84 16.19
C ALA A 84 4.89 2.29 16.43
N VAL A 85 5.87 3.18 16.51
CA VAL A 85 7.26 2.79 16.76
C VAL A 85 7.39 2.28 18.20
N THR A 86 6.86 3.05 19.14
CA THR A 86 6.95 2.78 20.59
C THR A 86 5.76 1.97 21.08
N GLY A 87 6.03 1.00 21.96
CA GLY A 87 5.00 0.25 22.66
C GLY A 87 4.53 0.93 23.95
N THR A 88 3.35 0.55 24.42
CA THR A 88 2.74 0.99 25.67
C THR A 88 2.22 -0.24 26.42
N THR A 89 2.13 -0.15 27.74
CA THR A 89 1.40 -1.14 28.54
C THR A 89 -0.10 -1.00 28.28
N GLY A 90 -0.93 -1.81 28.92
CA GLY A 90 -2.38 -1.73 28.84
C GLY A 90 -2.96 -0.41 29.37
N GLN A 91 -2.18 0.37 30.14
CA GLN A 91 -2.54 1.73 30.52
C GLN A 91 -2.18 2.69 29.37
N ILE A 92 -3.09 2.83 28.42
CA ILE A 92 -2.83 3.56 27.18
C ILE A 92 -3.11 5.06 27.38
N GLY A 93 -2.04 5.86 27.39
CA GLY A 93 -2.13 7.31 27.57
C GLY A 93 -2.78 7.66 28.91
N ALA A 94 -3.88 8.41 28.87
CA ALA A 94 -4.68 8.76 30.05
C ALA A 94 -5.76 7.71 30.40
N GLY A 95 -5.66 6.49 29.87
CA GLY A 95 -6.59 5.41 30.14
C GLY A 95 -7.87 5.42 29.32
N THR A 96 -7.80 5.88 28.07
CA THR A 96 -8.97 6.02 27.19
C THR A 96 -8.59 5.87 25.72
N VAL A 97 -9.59 5.67 24.86
CA VAL A 97 -9.39 5.69 23.40
C VAL A 97 -8.87 7.04 22.89
N THR A 98 -9.22 8.14 23.56
CA THR A 98 -8.67 9.48 23.25
C THR A 98 -7.17 9.57 23.56
N GLY A 99 -6.73 8.91 24.65
CA GLY A 99 -5.32 8.77 24.97
C GLY A 99 -4.56 8.01 23.89
N ALA A 100 -5.14 6.91 23.41
CA ALA A 100 -4.59 6.13 22.31
C ALA A 100 -4.53 6.92 20.99
N ASP A 101 -5.56 7.70 20.67
CA ASP A 101 -5.58 8.57 19.49
C ASP A 101 -4.51 9.67 19.57
N THR A 102 -4.25 10.20 20.76
CA THR A 102 -3.16 11.16 20.98
C THR A 102 -1.80 10.52 20.66
N ILE A 103 -1.58 9.27 21.04
CA ILE A 103 -0.36 8.53 20.68
C ILE A 103 -0.26 8.41 19.16
N CYS A 104 -1.33 8.01 18.47
CA CYS A 104 -1.32 7.92 17.01
C CYS A 104 -1.09 9.26 16.31
N THR A 105 -1.67 10.34 16.84
CA THR A 105 -1.46 11.71 16.37
C THR A 105 0.03 12.08 16.46
N ASN A 106 0.66 11.81 17.59
CA ASN A 106 2.06 12.12 17.82
C ASN A 106 2.98 11.25 16.94
N GLU A 107 2.72 9.94 16.86
CA GLU A 107 3.47 9.03 15.99
C GLU A 107 3.39 9.45 14.52
N LYS A 108 2.20 9.89 14.05
CA LYS A 108 2.04 10.42 12.69
C LYS A 108 2.88 11.69 12.47
N ASN A 109 2.90 12.60 13.44
CA ASN A 109 3.60 13.88 13.35
C ASN A 109 5.12 13.77 13.54
N THR A 110 5.60 12.69 14.17
CA THR A 110 7.04 12.51 14.47
C THR A 110 7.68 11.45 13.59
N ASN A 111 7.08 10.27 13.49
CA ASN A 111 7.71 9.09 12.88
C ASN A 111 7.18 8.78 11.46
N PHE A 112 5.93 9.17 11.17
CA PHE A 112 5.27 8.88 9.89
C PHE A 112 4.88 10.15 9.13
N THR A 113 5.74 11.18 9.18
CA THR A 113 5.48 12.51 8.59
C THR A 113 5.20 12.49 7.09
N SER A 114 5.77 11.52 6.37
CA SER A 114 5.60 11.33 4.93
C SER A 114 4.24 10.76 4.53
N LEU A 115 3.49 10.15 5.45
CA LEU A 115 2.13 9.70 5.18
C LEU A 115 1.17 10.90 5.05
N PRO A 116 0.10 10.79 4.26
CA PRO A 116 -0.81 11.92 4.03
C PRO A 116 -1.69 12.23 5.25
N GLY A 117 -2.27 13.43 5.26
CA GLY A 117 -3.15 13.91 6.33
C GLY A 117 -2.39 14.42 7.56
N ASN A 118 -3.15 15.04 8.46
CA ASN A 118 -2.67 15.56 9.73
C ASN A 118 -2.63 14.44 10.79
N GLY A 119 -1.85 14.61 11.86
CA GLY A 119 -1.84 13.64 12.97
C GLY A 119 -3.24 13.34 13.52
N THR A 120 -4.11 14.35 13.61
CA THR A 120 -5.49 14.22 14.09
C THR A 120 -6.39 13.36 13.22
N ASP A 121 -5.97 13.06 11.99
CA ASP A 121 -6.70 12.15 11.09
C ASP A 121 -6.46 10.68 11.47
N TYR A 122 -5.49 10.40 12.36
CA TYR A 122 -5.07 9.06 12.73
C TYR A 122 -5.55 8.67 14.12
N LYS A 123 -6.29 7.55 14.19
CA LYS A 123 -6.86 7.01 15.44
C LYS A 123 -6.38 5.59 15.70
N ALA A 124 -6.34 5.20 16.97
CA ALA A 124 -5.89 3.87 17.36
C ALA A 124 -6.97 2.80 17.09
N LEU A 125 -6.59 1.70 16.44
CA LEU A 125 -7.45 0.53 16.24
C LEU A 125 -7.51 -0.31 17.51
N ILE A 126 -8.28 0.18 18.48
CA ILE A 126 -8.59 -0.50 19.74
C ILE A 126 -10.08 -0.42 20.02
N ALA A 127 -10.62 -1.32 20.83
CA ALA A 127 -12.00 -1.24 21.31
C ALA A 127 -12.04 -0.84 22.80
N SER A 128 -13.11 -0.15 23.19
CA SER A 128 -13.40 0.23 24.58
C SER A 128 -14.89 0.13 24.80
N THR A 129 -15.28 -0.46 25.92
CA THR A 129 -16.68 -0.57 26.37
C THR A 129 -17.10 0.56 27.29
N LEU A 130 -16.14 1.35 27.80
CA LEU A 130 -16.37 2.56 28.60
C LEU A 130 -16.21 3.83 27.76
N ALA A 131 -16.96 4.88 28.11
CA ALA A 131 -16.95 6.17 27.44
C ALA A 131 -15.54 6.81 27.42
N PRO A 132 -15.05 7.31 26.25
CA PRO A 132 -15.69 7.24 24.94
C PRO A 132 -15.67 5.80 24.40
N ILE A 133 -16.86 5.24 24.15
CA ILE A 133 -17.01 3.88 23.66
C ILE A 133 -16.45 3.84 22.23
N ARG A 134 -15.64 2.83 21.94
CA ARG A 134 -15.16 2.51 20.58
C ARG A 134 -15.43 1.04 20.32
N ARG A 135 -16.28 0.76 19.35
CA ARG A 135 -16.74 -0.60 19.06
C ARG A 135 -17.02 -0.78 17.58
N ALA A 136 -16.58 -1.92 17.04
CA ALA A 136 -16.90 -2.34 15.69
C ALA A 136 -18.27 -3.02 15.68
N CYS A 137 -18.37 -4.24 16.20
CA CYS A 137 -19.63 -4.98 16.25
C CYS A 137 -20.20 -4.98 17.67
N ASN A 138 -21.53 -4.93 17.79
CA ASN A 138 -22.19 -4.91 19.09
C ASN A 138 -22.39 -6.33 19.62
N ALA A 139 -23.20 -7.12 18.91
CA ALA A 139 -23.52 -8.49 19.30
C ALA A 139 -23.41 -9.48 18.14
N THR A 140 -23.40 -9.00 16.89
CA THR A 140 -23.28 -9.86 15.71
C THR A 140 -21.80 -10.09 15.39
N PRO A 141 -21.28 -11.34 15.46
CA PRO A 141 -19.94 -11.64 14.98
C PRO A 141 -19.80 -11.25 13.51
N ASN A 142 -18.70 -10.57 13.16
CA ASN A 142 -18.44 -10.10 11.80
C ASN A 142 -19.62 -9.31 11.22
N CYS A 143 -20.13 -8.34 11.98
CA CYS A 143 -21.25 -7.48 11.61
C CYS A 143 -21.13 -6.94 10.17
N THR A 144 -22.28 -6.80 9.52
CA THR A 144 -22.39 -6.48 8.08
C THR A 144 -22.93 -5.08 7.82
N ASN A 145 -23.30 -4.34 8.86
CA ASN A 145 -23.74 -2.95 8.75
C ASN A 145 -23.08 -2.08 9.82
N SER A 146 -22.88 -0.80 9.51
CA SER A 146 -22.23 0.15 10.42
C SER A 146 -23.13 0.67 11.55
N ALA A 147 -24.42 0.28 11.59
CA ALA A 147 -25.32 0.70 12.66
C ALA A 147 -24.95 0.09 14.03
N GLU A 148 -24.18 -1.00 14.04
CA GLU A 148 -23.63 -1.60 15.26
C GLU A 148 -22.38 -0.85 15.78
N ASN A 149 -21.74 -0.06 14.92
CA ASN A 149 -20.50 0.64 15.23
C ASN A 149 -20.74 1.81 16.19
N VAL A 150 -19.76 2.09 17.06
CA VAL A 150 -19.71 3.30 17.88
C VAL A 150 -18.30 3.87 17.84
N ASN A 151 -18.13 5.12 17.39
CA ASN A 151 -16.83 5.79 17.22
C ASN A 151 -15.74 4.90 16.57
N TRP A 152 -16.18 4.04 15.64
CA TRP A 152 -15.31 3.06 15.01
C TRP A 152 -14.31 3.74 14.06
N VAL A 153 -13.09 3.20 14.01
CA VAL A 153 -11.98 3.90 13.35
C VAL A 153 -11.88 3.61 11.85
N LEU A 154 -12.28 2.42 11.43
CA LEU A 154 -12.22 2.00 10.04
C LEU A 154 -13.50 2.41 9.31
N LEU A 155 -13.35 3.01 8.14
CA LEU A 155 -14.47 3.39 7.29
C LEU A 155 -15.08 2.17 6.57
N PRO A 156 -16.39 2.16 6.29
CA PRO A 156 -17.04 1.13 5.46
C PRO A 156 -16.54 1.12 4.02
N ASN A 157 -16.45 -0.07 3.41
CA ASN A 157 -16.11 -0.28 2.00
C ASN A 157 -14.82 0.42 1.55
N GLN A 158 -13.83 0.46 2.44
CA GLN A 158 -12.63 1.27 2.28
C GLN A 158 -11.39 0.40 2.16
N ASP A 159 -10.56 0.72 1.18
CA ASP A 159 -9.22 0.15 1.05
C ASP A 159 -8.24 0.88 1.98
N TYR A 160 -7.48 0.08 2.73
CA TYR A 160 -6.43 0.56 3.62
C TYR A 160 -5.06 0.10 3.15
N TYR A 161 -4.08 0.99 3.25
CA TYR A 161 -2.73 0.81 2.72
C TYR A 161 -1.67 0.99 3.81
N LYS A 162 -0.52 0.34 3.64
CA LYS A 162 0.69 0.55 4.45
C LYS A 162 1.86 0.94 3.55
N GLY A 163 3.00 1.27 4.15
CA GLY A 163 4.22 1.62 3.43
C GLY A 163 4.35 3.13 3.25
N THR A 164 4.83 3.57 2.08
CA THR A 164 5.04 4.98 1.76
C THR A 164 4.07 5.45 0.67
N VAL A 165 3.90 6.76 0.53
CA VAL A 165 3.10 7.36 -0.56
C VAL A 165 3.62 6.98 -1.95
N THR A 166 4.93 6.75 -2.08
CA THR A 166 5.57 6.35 -3.34
C THR A 166 5.44 4.85 -3.65
N SER A 167 5.12 4.02 -2.66
CA SER A 167 4.98 2.57 -2.81
C SER A 167 3.93 2.02 -1.83
N PRO A 168 2.66 2.42 -1.98
CA PRO A 168 1.60 1.95 -1.08
C PRO A 168 1.32 0.47 -1.32
N VAL A 169 1.15 -0.28 -0.24
CA VAL A 169 0.78 -1.70 -0.29
C VAL A 169 -0.59 -1.85 0.35
N LYS A 170 -1.56 -2.36 -0.41
CA LYS A 170 -2.90 -2.63 0.12
C LYS A 170 -2.84 -3.69 1.22
N VAL A 171 -3.40 -3.37 2.37
CA VAL A 171 -3.51 -4.27 3.52
C VAL A 171 -4.81 -5.05 3.42
N PHE A 172 -5.94 -4.36 3.33
CA PHE A 172 -7.25 -4.99 3.26
C PHE A 172 -8.30 -4.04 2.69
N THR A 173 -9.48 -4.59 2.42
CA THR A 173 -10.72 -3.85 2.15
C THR A 173 -11.69 -4.14 3.28
N THR A 174 -12.32 -3.12 3.83
CA THR A 174 -13.38 -3.29 4.82
C THR A 174 -14.72 -3.61 4.15
N ASN A 175 -15.60 -4.33 4.85
CA ASN A 175 -16.98 -4.54 4.45
C ASN A 175 -17.84 -3.29 4.74
N SER A 176 -19.15 -3.40 4.54
CA SER A 176 -20.13 -2.34 4.82
C SER A 176 -20.29 -1.94 6.30
N ALA A 177 -19.68 -2.68 7.23
CA ALA A 177 -19.59 -2.33 8.65
C ALA A 177 -18.24 -1.73 9.06
N GLY A 178 -17.33 -1.49 8.09
CA GLY A 178 -16.00 -0.97 8.40
C GLY A 178 -15.08 -1.99 9.08
N ILE A 179 -15.26 -3.29 8.84
CA ILE A 179 -14.37 -4.34 9.38
C ILE A 179 -13.79 -5.21 8.26
N VAL A 180 -12.73 -5.96 8.54
CA VAL A 180 -12.15 -6.92 7.58
C VAL A 180 -12.68 -8.31 7.86
N VAL A 181 -13.21 -8.99 6.84
CA VAL A 181 -13.58 -10.40 6.97
C VAL A 181 -12.37 -11.25 6.60
N PHE A 182 -11.87 -12.03 7.57
CA PHE A 182 -10.70 -12.89 7.40
C PHE A 182 -10.98 -14.04 6.41
N PRO A 183 -9.97 -14.52 5.65
CA PRO A 183 -8.54 -14.17 5.70
C PRO A 183 -8.13 -13.03 4.75
N SER A 184 -9.05 -12.15 4.36
CA SER A 184 -8.80 -11.17 3.29
C SER A 184 -7.94 -9.96 3.74
N LEU A 185 -6.69 -10.20 4.16
CA LEU A 185 -5.67 -9.18 4.39
C LEU A 185 -4.27 -9.63 3.95
N SER A 186 -3.41 -8.67 3.64
CA SER A 186 -1.96 -8.81 3.79
C SER A 186 -1.54 -8.40 5.20
N SER A 187 -0.36 -8.83 5.65
CA SER A 187 0.06 -8.56 7.02
C SER A 187 0.16 -7.05 7.29
N ILE A 188 -0.24 -6.59 8.49
CA ILE A 188 -0.12 -5.17 8.86
C ILE A 188 1.37 -4.81 9.05
N ASP A 189 2.10 -5.66 9.77
CA ASP A 189 3.56 -5.59 9.96
C ASP A 189 4.19 -6.89 9.41
N SER A 190 5.42 -6.85 8.93
CA SER A 190 6.12 -8.05 8.41
C SER A 190 6.85 -8.83 9.49
N ASN A 191 7.03 -8.28 10.68
CA ASN A 191 7.72 -8.91 11.79
C ASN A 191 6.72 -9.59 12.74
N ALA A 192 6.84 -10.90 12.90
CA ALA A 192 5.97 -11.70 13.77
C ALA A 192 6.10 -11.34 15.27
N ALA A 193 7.25 -10.80 15.69
CA ALA A 193 7.47 -10.34 17.07
C ALA A 193 6.78 -9.01 17.37
N THR A 194 6.39 -8.24 16.34
CA THR A 194 5.61 -7.02 16.51
C THR A 194 4.20 -7.39 16.94
N THR A 195 3.77 -6.92 18.11
CA THR A 195 2.39 -7.10 18.58
C THR A 195 1.79 -5.76 18.98
N TRP A 196 0.46 -5.67 18.99
CA TRP A 196 -0.27 -4.46 19.33
C TRP A 196 -1.55 -4.74 20.09
N TRP A 197 -1.91 -3.84 20.98
CA TRP A 197 -3.18 -3.90 21.69
C TRP A 197 -4.37 -3.72 20.73
N THR A 198 -5.46 -4.43 20.98
CA THR A 198 -6.71 -4.31 20.22
C THR A 198 -7.93 -4.26 21.13
N GLY A 199 -8.03 -5.15 22.13
CA GLY A 199 -9.25 -5.30 22.92
C GLY A 199 -10.44 -5.77 22.08
N ILE A 200 -10.17 -6.45 20.95
CA ILE A 200 -11.16 -6.89 19.97
C ILE A 200 -11.01 -8.40 19.81
N GLU A 201 -12.12 -9.14 19.83
CA GLU A 201 -12.12 -10.57 19.53
C GLU A 201 -11.91 -10.86 18.05
N ASP A 202 -11.66 -12.12 17.73
CA ASP A 202 -11.33 -12.61 16.39
C ASP A 202 -12.44 -12.44 15.35
N ASN A 203 -13.60 -11.96 15.79
CA ASN A 203 -14.83 -11.71 15.05
C ASN A 203 -15.35 -10.26 15.17
N TRP A 204 -14.48 -9.32 15.59
CA TRP A 204 -14.76 -7.88 15.71
C TRP A 204 -15.75 -7.46 16.82
N ILE A 205 -16.16 -8.37 17.69
CA ILE A 205 -16.83 -8.01 18.95
C ILE A 205 -15.78 -7.45 19.93
N SER A 206 -16.18 -6.50 20.78
CA SER A 206 -15.30 -6.04 21.87
C SER A 206 -14.94 -7.19 22.81
N SER A 207 -13.65 -7.37 23.06
CA SER A 207 -13.18 -8.32 24.06
C SER A 207 -13.51 -7.83 25.47
N PRO A 208 -13.86 -8.72 26.41
CA PRO A 208 -13.86 -8.37 27.84
C PRO A 208 -12.45 -8.03 28.35
N ASP A 209 -11.42 -8.57 27.70
CA ASP A 209 -10.02 -8.37 28.04
C ASP A 209 -9.46 -7.19 27.24
N HIS A 210 -9.63 -6.00 27.81
CA HIS A 210 -9.15 -4.74 27.24
C HIS A 210 -8.48 -3.88 28.32
N CYS A 211 -7.72 -4.50 29.23
CA CYS A 211 -6.93 -3.80 30.24
C CYS A 211 -7.74 -2.78 31.07
N ALA A 212 -8.90 -3.21 31.55
CA ALA A 212 -9.88 -2.35 32.25
C ALA A 212 -10.23 -1.07 31.46
N ASN A 213 -10.58 -1.21 30.18
CA ASN A 213 -10.80 -0.09 29.25
C ASN A 213 -9.55 0.79 29.08
N TRP A 214 -8.40 0.12 29.00
CA TRP A 214 -7.09 0.72 28.85
C TRP A 214 -6.61 1.55 30.04
N THR A 215 -7.22 1.39 31.22
CA THR A 215 -6.85 2.11 32.44
C THR A 215 -5.83 1.36 33.29
N ASP A 216 -5.58 0.09 33.01
CA ASP A 216 -4.68 -0.77 33.79
C ASP A 216 -3.48 -1.26 32.96
N GLY A 217 -2.28 -1.01 33.45
CA GLY A 217 -1.00 -1.42 32.84
C GLY A 217 -0.25 -2.41 33.71
N THR A 218 -0.92 -3.12 34.62
CA THR A 218 -0.32 -4.04 35.58
C THR A 218 -0.56 -5.51 35.20
N VAL A 219 -0.02 -6.42 36.00
CA VAL A 219 -0.17 -7.88 35.81
C VAL A 219 -1.54 -8.43 36.25
N ILE A 220 -2.43 -7.59 36.76
CA ILE A 220 -3.73 -8.00 37.33
C ILE A 220 -4.79 -8.16 36.24
N SER A 221 -4.69 -7.36 35.18
CA SER A 221 -5.59 -7.42 34.02
C SER A 221 -4.91 -8.04 32.82
N ASN A 222 -5.73 -8.62 31.94
CA ASN A 222 -5.32 -9.06 30.62
C ASN A 222 -5.89 -8.18 29.52
N GLY A 223 -5.23 -8.22 28.37
CA GLY A 223 -5.65 -7.55 27.16
C GLY A 223 -5.59 -8.47 25.95
N GLN A 224 -6.55 -8.29 25.05
CA GLN A 224 -6.55 -8.89 23.73
C GLN A 224 -5.65 -8.09 22.78
N PHE A 225 -4.89 -8.79 21.95
CA PHE A 225 -3.85 -8.20 21.10
C PHE A 225 -3.75 -8.92 19.76
N GLY A 226 -3.21 -8.21 18.76
CA GLY A 226 -2.88 -8.74 17.45
C GLY A 226 -1.37 -8.95 17.27
N SER A 227 -1.00 -9.70 16.23
CA SER A 227 0.39 -10.02 15.89
C SER A 227 0.72 -9.69 14.42
N GLY A 228 1.95 -9.23 14.20
CA GLY A 228 2.54 -9.03 12.87
C GLY A 228 2.79 -10.33 12.13
N ASN A 229 3.09 -10.23 10.84
CA ASN A 229 3.28 -11.36 9.93
C ASN A 229 2.12 -12.37 9.89
N THR A 230 0.93 -11.97 10.31
CA THR A 230 -0.29 -12.79 10.23
C THR A 230 -1.21 -12.24 9.14
N ILE A 231 -1.93 -13.16 8.49
CA ILE A 231 -2.95 -12.86 7.46
C ILE A 231 -4.32 -13.43 7.83
N SER A 232 -4.49 -13.79 9.10
CA SER A 232 -5.72 -14.31 9.69
C SER A 232 -6.23 -13.37 10.77
N ASN A 233 -7.30 -13.77 11.45
CA ASN A 233 -7.84 -13.09 12.63
C ASN A 233 -6.79 -12.84 13.75
N ALA A 234 -5.68 -13.59 13.76
CA ALA A 234 -4.52 -13.35 14.62
C ALA A 234 -3.90 -11.95 14.47
N SER A 235 -4.17 -11.23 13.37
CA SER A 235 -3.73 -9.84 13.21
C SER A 235 -4.49 -8.87 14.11
N ILE A 236 -5.65 -9.27 14.64
CA ILE A 236 -6.42 -8.46 15.59
C ILE A 236 -6.65 -9.15 16.94
N ALA A 237 -6.61 -10.49 16.99
CA ALA A 237 -6.90 -11.26 18.19
C ALA A 237 -6.07 -12.55 18.19
N SER A 238 -5.11 -12.67 19.11
CA SER A 238 -4.14 -13.77 19.14
C SER A 238 -4.72 -15.14 19.59
N GLY A 239 -6.02 -15.22 19.87
CA GLY A 239 -6.69 -16.42 20.39
C GLY A 239 -6.50 -16.68 21.89
N PHE A 240 -5.71 -15.84 22.55
CA PHE A 240 -5.50 -15.80 24.00
C PHE A 240 -5.13 -14.37 24.40
N THR A 241 -5.28 -14.06 25.68
CA THR A 241 -4.95 -12.74 26.23
C THR A 241 -3.72 -12.81 27.11
N LEU A 242 -3.03 -11.68 27.24
CA LEU A 242 -1.81 -11.57 28.03
C LEU A 242 -1.86 -10.35 28.94
N ASP A 243 -0.99 -10.36 29.94
CA ASP A 243 -0.99 -9.35 30.99
C ASP A 243 -0.76 -7.94 30.43
N CYS A 244 -1.45 -6.99 31.03
CA CYS A 244 -1.42 -5.60 30.62
C CYS A 244 -0.11 -4.90 30.98
N SER A 245 0.83 -5.54 31.68
CA SER A 245 2.16 -4.97 31.93
C SER A 245 3.12 -5.12 30.76
N ILE A 246 2.82 -6.02 29.82
CA ILE A 246 3.61 -6.20 28.60
C ILE A 246 3.46 -4.98 27.68
N SER A 247 4.60 -4.45 27.23
CA SER A 247 4.61 -3.38 26.24
C SER A 247 4.24 -3.91 24.86
N ARG A 248 3.19 -3.34 24.26
CA ARG A 248 2.74 -3.61 22.88
C ARG A 248 2.47 -2.32 22.15
N LYS A 249 2.57 -2.35 20.83
CA LYS A 249 2.36 -1.18 19.97
C LYS A 249 0.87 -0.88 19.78
N LEU A 250 0.58 0.15 18.99
CA LEU A 250 -0.75 0.45 18.50
C LEU A 250 -0.75 0.43 16.98
N VAL A 251 -1.87 0.00 16.39
CA VAL A 251 -2.15 0.22 14.97
C VAL A 251 -2.89 1.54 14.85
N CYS A 252 -2.34 2.47 14.09
CA CYS A 252 -2.90 3.78 13.84
C CYS A 252 -3.50 3.85 12.45
N VAL A 253 -4.74 4.31 12.36
CA VAL A 253 -5.59 4.25 11.17
C VAL A 253 -6.03 5.65 10.78
N ARG A 254 -5.79 6.03 9.52
CA ARG A 254 -6.33 7.26 8.95
C ARG A 254 -7.84 7.13 8.73
N GLN A 255 -8.63 7.99 9.35
CA GLN A 255 -10.07 8.12 9.06
C GLN A 255 -10.33 8.90 7.79
#